data_AF-A0A8J8C1F5-F1
#
_entry.id   AF-A0A8J8C1F5-F1
#
_cell.length_a   1.000
_cell.length_b   1.000
_cell.length_c   1.000
_cell.angle_alpha   90.00
_cell.angle_beta   90.00
_cell.angle_gamma   90.00
#
_symmetry.space_group_name_H-M   'P 1'
#
loop_
_entity.id
_entity.type
_entity.pdbx_description
1 polymer ?
#
loop_
_entity_poly.entity_id
_entity_poly.type
_entity_poly.pdbx_seq_one_letter_code
_entity_poly.pdbx_strand_id
1 'polypeptide(L)' 'MSTKTISITEDVYNMLLLEKGENESFSDVVSRLVKRRSKLSDSFGKWEMTDEQIQKFKSELHNMWQEWQL' A
#
# COMPACT_ATOMS: atom_id res chain seq x y z
N MET A 1 -2.81 19.26 -18.60
CA MET A 1 -1.76 18.94 -17.59
C MET A 1 -0.41 19.01 -18.27
N SER A 2 0.62 19.51 -17.56
CA SER A 2 2.00 19.41 -18.07
C SER A 2 2.42 17.95 -18.06
N THR A 3 3.02 17.49 -19.16
CA THR A 3 3.57 16.14 -19.27
C THR A 3 5.09 16.19 -19.14
N LYS A 4 5.66 15.13 -18.56
CA LYS A 4 7.10 14.89 -18.55
C LYS A 4 7.34 13.49 -19.09
N THR A 5 8.35 13.35 -19.92
CA THR A 5 8.78 12.06 -20.47
C THR A 5 9.88 11.50 -19.61
N ILE A 6 9.75 10.24 -19.21
CA ILE A 6 10.81 9.47 -18.55
C ILE A 6 11.15 8.27 -19.43
N SER A 7 12.43 7.93 -19.51
CA SER A 7 12.87 6.69 -20.12
C SER A 7 12.98 5.63 -19.04
N ILE A 8 12.40 4.45 -19.29
CA ILE A 8 12.48 3.28 -18.43
C ILE A 8 12.96 2.10 -19.27
N THR A 9 13.47 1.08 -18.60
CA THR A 9 13.87 -0.15 -19.27
C THR A 9 12.62 -0.96 -19.67
N GLU A 10 12.78 -1.84 -20.65
CA GLU A 10 11.70 -2.66 -21.20
C GLU A 10 11.06 -3.57 -20.14
N ASP A 11 11.87 -4.15 -19.27
CA ASP A 11 11.45 -4.95 -18.12
C ASP A 11 10.57 -4.14 -17.15
N VAL A 12 10.92 -2.89 -16.85
CA VAL A 12 10.11 -2.01 -16.00
C VAL A 12 8.80 -1.62 -16.69
N TYR A 13 8.81 -1.37 -18.00
CA TYR A 13 7.59 -1.10 -18.77
C TYR A 13 6.63 -2.28 -18.69
N ASN A 14 7.12 -3.51 -18.88
CA ASN A 14 6.31 -4.72 -18.80
C ASN A 14 5.74 -4.96 -17.40
N MET A 15 6.49 -4.66 -16.33
CA MET A 15 5.95 -4.69 -14.97
C MET A 15 4.79 -3.71 -14.77
N LEU A 16 4.93 -2.48 -15.29
CA LEU A 16 3.85 -1.48 -15.22
C LEU A 16 2.63 -1.88 -16.05
N LEU A 17 2.84 -2.56 -17.17
CA LEU A 17 1.78 -3.05 -18.03
C LEU A 17 0.94 -4.14 -17.33
N LEU A 18 1.58 -5.04 -16.60
CA LEU A 18 0.90 -6.08 -15.81
C LEU A 18 0.06 -5.49 -14.67
N GLU A 19 0.52 -4.40 -14.07
CA GLU A 19 -0.19 -3.70 -12.99
C GLU A 19 -1.34 -2.81 -13.49
N LYS A 20 -1.40 -2.51 -14.79
CA LYS A 20 -2.33 -1.54 -15.38
C LYS A 20 -3.73 -2.14 -15.56
N GLY A 21 -4.75 -1.47 -14.99
CA GLY A 21 -6.15 -1.83 -15.24
C GLY A 21 -6.63 -1.49 -16.66
N GLU A 22 -7.72 -2.14 -17.11
CA GLU A 22 -8.24 -2.03 -18.49
C GLU A 22 -8.47 -0.60 -19.00
N ASN A 23 -8.83 0.34 -18.11
CA ASN A 23 -9.08 1.76 -18.45
C ASN A 23 -8.18 2.74 -17.68
N GLU A 24 -7.06 2.28 -17.13
CA GLU A 24 -6.17 3.09 -16.29
C GLU A 24 -5.00 3.63 -17.11
N SER A 25 -4.57 4.89 -16.98
CA SER A 25 -3.36 5.39 -17.67
C SER A 25 -2.07 4.98 -16.94
N PHE A 26 -0.91 5.00 -17.61
CA PHE A 26 0.38 4.74 -16.92
C PHE A 26 0.67 5.78 -15.83
N SER A 27 0.20 7.02 -15.99
CA SER A 27 0.31 8.05 -14.96
C SER A 27 -0.53 7.69 -13.73
N ASP A 28 -1.71 7.09 -13.92
CA ASP A 28 -2.56 6.62 -12.83
C ASP A 28 -1.96 5.42 -12.12
N VAL A 29 -1.38 4.46 -12.84
CA VAL A 29 -0.66 3.31 -12.26
C VAL A 29 0.47 3.80 -11.35
N VAL A 30 1.34 4.68 -11.86
CA VAL A 30 2.46 5.22 -11.07
C VAL A 30 1.94 5.99 -9.84
N SER A 31 0.91 6.81 -10.01
CA SER A 31 0.27 7.55 -8.92
C SER A 31 -0.31 6.60 -7.86
N ARG A 32 -1.02 5.54 -8.26
CA ARG A 32 -1.60 4.53 -7.38
C ARG A 32 -0.53 3.75 -6.63
N LEU A 33 0.53 3.30 -7.31
CA LEU A 33 1.61 2.54 -6.69
C LEU A 33 2.40 3.39 -5.69
N VAL A 34 2.66 4.66 -6.03
CA VAL A 34 3.33 5.61 -5.11
C VAL A 34 2.42 5.97 -3.93
N LYS A 35 1.12 6.15 -4.15
CA LYS A 35 0.14 6.40 -3.07
C LYS A 35 -0.15 5.16 -2.21
N ARG A 36 -0.04 3.94 -2.73
CA ARG A 36 -0.08 2.72 -1.90
C ARG A 36 1.10 2.65 -0.92
N ARG A 37 2.19 3.37 -1.20
CA ARG A 37 3.31 3.62 -0.28
C ARG A 37 3.11 4.86 0.60
N SER A 38 1.90 5.43 0.68
CA SER A 38 1.54 6.33 1.78
C SER A 38 1.91 5.60 3.07
N LYS A 39 2.73 6.25 3.88
CA LYS A 39 3.45 5.61 4.97
C LYS A 39 2.43 5.02 5.95
N LEU A 40 2.78 3.97 6.69
CA LEU A 40 1.95 3.53 7.83
C LEU A 40 1.62 4.71 8.77
N SER A 41 2.51 5.72 8.82
CA SER A 41 2.32 6.99 9.53
C SER A 41 1.17 7.86 9.02
N ASP A 42 0.71 7.69 7.77
CA ASP A 42 -0.47 8.40 7.25
C ASP A 42 -1.79 7.76 7.73
N SER A 43 -1.70 6.59 8.36
CA SER A 43 -2.77 5.90 9.09
C SER A 43 -2.67 6.08 10.61
N PHE A 44 -1.57 6.63 11.14
CA PHE A 44 -1.45 6.98 12.55
C PHE A 44 -2.48 8.07 12.89
N GLY A 45 -3.40 7.76 13.81
CA GLY A 45 -4.44 8.68 14.28
C GLY A 45 -5.70 8.75 13.43
N LYS A 46 -5.82 7.99 12.33
CA LYS A 46 -7.09 7.88 11.57
C LYS A 46 -8.02 6.78 12.07
N TRP A 47 -7.49 5.86 12.86
CA TRP A 47 -8.29 4.80 13.45
C TRP A 47 -8.73 5.22 14.85
N GLU A 48 -9.93 5.79 14.96
CA GLU A 48 -10.57 5.98 16.26
C GLU A 48 -11.07 4.63 16.77
N MET A 49 -10.26 3.97 17.58
CA MET A 49 -10.64 2.80 18.36
C MET A 49 -10.81 3.19 19.81
N THR A 50 -11.81 2.62 20.47
CA THR A 50 -11.91 2.69 21.93
C THR A 50 -10.75 1.91 22.57
N ASP A 51 -10.40 2.24 23.81
CA ASP A 51 -9.34 1.54 24.54
C ASP A 51 -9.58 0.02 24.59
N GLU A 52 -10.84 -0.41 24.67
CA GLU A 52 -11.25 -1.82 24.63
C GLU A 52 -10.92 -2.50 23.30
N GLN A 53 -11.17 -1.82 22.18
CA GLN A 53 -10.86 -2.33 20.84
C GLN A 53 -9.34 -2.46 20.63
N ILE A 54 -8.56 -1.52 21.17
CA ILE A 54 -7.10 -1.55 21.14
C ILE A 54 -6.57 -2.74 21.95
N GLN A 55 -7.11 -2.98 23.14
CA GLN A 55 -6.69 -4.11 23.99
C GLN A 55 -7.00 -5.47 23.35
N LYS A 56 -8.17 -5.60 22.73
CA LYS A 56 -8.55 -6.80 21.99
C LYS A 56 -7.61 -7.06 20.81
N PHE A 57 -7.36 -6.03 20.00
CA PHE A 57 -6.46 -6.12 18.85
C PHE A 57 -5.03 -6.50 19.26
N LYS A 58 -4.51 -5.92 20.34
CA LYS A 58 -3.19 -6.27 20.88
C LYS A 58 -3.12 -7.72 21.35
N SER A 59 -4.17 -8.21 22.01
CA SER A 59 -4.24 -9.58 22.50
C SER A 59 -4.28 -10.59 21.34
N GLU A 60 -5.09 -10.30 20.31
CA GLU A 60 -5.17 -11.14 19.10
C GLU A 60 -3.84 -11.19 18.35
N LEU A 61 -3.19 -10.02 18.14
CA LEU A 61 -1.86 -9.96 17.54
C LEU A 61 -0.81 -10.73 18.35
N HIS A 62 -0.83 -10.61 19.67
CA HIS A 62 0.10 -11.32 20.54
C HIS A 62 -0.05 -12.84 20.40
N ASN A 63 -1.28 -13.35 20.41
CA ASN A 63 -1.55 -14.77 20.27
C ASN A 63 -1.12 -15.29 18.89
N MET A 64 -1.46 -14.58 17.82
CA MET A 64 -1.05 -14.94 16.46
C MET A 64 0.48 -14.94 16.29
N TRP A 65 1.17 -13.99 16.93
CA TRP A 65 2.64 -13.91 16.87
C TRP A 65 3.33 -15.03 17.65
N GLN A 66 2.72 -15.51 18.74
CA GLN A 66 3.22 -16.69 19.48
C GLN A 66 3.03 -17.97 18.66
N GLU A 67 1.90 -18.13 17.98
CA GLU A 67 1.63 -19.28 17.12
C GLU A 67 2.56 -19.35 15.90
N TRP A 68 3.02 -18.21 15.39
CA TRP A 68 3.97 -18.12 14.27
C TRP A 68 5.43 -18.42 14.64
N GLN A 69 5.77 -18.53 15.93
CA GLN A 69 7.12 -18.82 16.42
C GLN A 69 7.30 -20.30 16.85
N LEU A 70 6.27 -21.13 16.68
CA LEU A 70 6.28 -22.59 16.85
C LEU A 70 6.32 -23.30 15.49
#